data_AF-A0A6J1ZY75-F1
#
_entry.id   AF-A0A6J1ZY75-F1
#
_cell.length_a   1.000
_cell.length_b   1.000
_cell.length_c   1.000
_cell.angle_alpha   90.00
_cell.angle_beta   90.00
_cell.angle_gamma   90.00
#
_symmetry.space_group_name_H-M   'P 1'
#
loop_
_entity.id
_entity.type
_entity.pdbx_description
1 polymer ?
#
loop_
_entity_poly.entity_id
_entity_poly.type
_entity_poly.pdbx_seq_one_letter_code
_entity_poly.pdbx_strand_id
1 'polypeptide(L)'
;MSRAVEPERRLLAIYTGGTIGMRIERGVLVPGRGLAAALRTLPMFHDEDHARALGLPEDTLVLPPASPDQRVIYTVLECQPLFDSSDMTITEWVQIAQTIQRHYGQYHGFVVIHGTDTMAFAASVLSFVLENLQKTVILTGAQVPIHALWNDGRENLLGALLMAGQYVIPEVCLFFQNQLFRGNRVTKVDSRRFAAFCSPNLPPLAVVGADVILNRELVRKVRGKERLVVHSSVERDVGLLRLYPGIPAALVRAFLQPPLRGVVMETFGCGNGPTKPDLLWEFRAATERGLLIVNCTHCLQGTVTSGYAAGMAVAGAGIVSGFDMTSEAAMAKLSYVLGQPGLSLDSRKQLLARDLRGEVTLPAGDEHQPSLTCSTLGRGVAQLLSLSQEADAVREALTPGLACAAAHAGDLDVLQALVELGSDLSQENFNGQTPLHAAARGGHPEVVTMLLQRGVGVSARDEDGLSPLLLAVKGRHQDIIGLLRAAGACLSPQELEDAGTELCRLASRADLEGLQSWWQAGADLACPGYDGRSALLVATL
;
A
#
# COMPACT_ATOMS: atom_id res chain seq x y z
N MET A 1 9.78 -11.36 4.16
CA MET A 1 10.09 -10.56 2.95
C MET A 1 11.57 -10.27 2.98
N SER A 2 12.29 -10.54 1.89
CA SER A 2 13.77 -10.52 1.89
C SER A 2 14.28 -10.07 0.53
N ARG A 3 15.47 -9.48 0.51
CA ARG A 3 16.28 -9.40 -0.70
C ARG A 3 16.43 -10.83 -1.25
N ALA A 4 16.34 -10.99 -2.57
CA ALA A 4 16.52 -12.29 -3.18
C ALA A 4 17.96 -12.76 -2.95
N VAL A 5 18.12 -14.01 -2.49
CA VAL A 5 19.41 -14.59 -2.09
C VAL A 5 20.10 -15.29 -3.27
N GLU A 6 19.35 -15.61 -4.33
CA GLU A 6 19.86 -16.33 -5.49
C GLU A 6 20.80 -15.45 -6.34
N PRO A 7 21.90 -16.02 -6.87
CA PRO A 7 22.89 -15.27 -7.63
C PRO A 7 22.39 -14.87 -9.02
N GLU A 8 21.45 -15.62 -9.59
CA GLU A 8 20.82 -15.29 -10.87
C GLU A 8 19.31 -15.21 -10.72
N ARG A 9 18.73 -14.11 -11.19
CA ARG A 9 17.30 -13.82 -11.11
C ARG A 9 16.75 -13.62 -12.51
N ARG A 10 15.91 -14.55 -12.94
CA ARG A 10 15.22 -14.52 -14.24
C ARG A 10 13.89 -13.79 -14.17
N LEU A 11 13.65 -12.81 -15.04
CA LEU A 11 12.41 -12.05 -15.16
C LEU A 11 11.78 -12.17 -16.55
N LEU A 12 10.46 -12.02 -16.62
CA LEU A 12 9.75 -11.86 -17.88
C LEU A 12 9.27 -10.42 -18.02
N ALA A 13 9.75 -9.72 -19.04
CA ALA A 13 9.30 -8.39 -19.42
C ALA A 13 8.24 -8.49 -20.52
N ILE A 14 6.97 -8.35 -20.15
CA ILE A 14 5.81 -8.44 -21.05
C ILE A 14 5.58 -7.05 -21.65
N TYR A 15 5.86 -6.88 -22.94
CA TYR A 15 5.69 -5.62 -23.65
C TYR A 15 4.34 -5.58 -24.38
N THR A 16 3.41 -4.77 -23.86
CA THR A 16 2.04 -4.66 -24.39
C THR A 16 1.84 -3.45 -25.29
N GLY A 17 2.79 -2.50 -25.28
CA GLY A 17 2.75 -1.26 -26.05
C GLY A 17 3.00 -0.03 -25.18
N GLY A 18 2.30 1.05 -25.48
CA GLY A 18 2.48 2.33 -24.77
C GLY A 18 3.68 3.15 -25.22
N THR A 19 3.71 4.41 -24.79
CA THR A 19 4.63 5.45 -25.25
C THR A 19 6.10 5.06 -25.19
N ILE A 20 6.51 4.29 -24.17
CA ILE A 20 7.90 3.84 -23.99
C ILE A 20 8.49 3.16 -25.24
N GLY A 21 7.70 2.36 -25.96
CA GLY A 21 8.13 1.68 -27.18
C GLY A 21 7.53 2.26 -28.47
N MET A 22 6.78 3.36 -28.39
CA MET A 22 6.22 4.01 -29.58
C MET A 22 7.30 4.55 -30.51
N ARG A 23 6.94 4.80 -31.77
CA ARG A 23 7.76 5.46 -32.80
C ARG A 23 6.95 6.56 -33.48
N ILE A 24 7.63 7.53 -34.07
CA ILE A 24 6.98 8.59 -34.84
C ILE A 24 6.73 8.09 -36.26
N GLU A 25 5.46 7.99 -36.64
CA GLU A 25 5.03 7.73 -38.02
C GLU A 25 4.13 8.87 -38.47
N ARG A 26 4.47 9.52 -39.59
CA ARG A 26 3.71 10.67 -40.15
C ARG A 26 3.44 11.79 -39.13
N GLY A 27 4.33 11.99 -38.17
CA GLY A 27 4.24 13.05 -37.15
C GLY A 27 3.41 12.71 -35.92
N VAL A 28 2.90 11.48 -35.80
CA VAL A 28 2.19 10.99 -34.61
C VAL A 28 2.91 9.78 -34.00
N LEU A 29 2.75 9.57 -32.69
CA LEU A 29 3.29 8.40 -32.01
C LEU A 29 2.37 7.19 -32.22
N VAL A 30 2.94 6.07 -32.61
CA VAL A 30 2.24 4.79 -32.78
C VAL A 30 3.02 3.64 -32.12
N PRO A 31 2.35 2.55 -31.68
CA PRO A 31 3.04 1.41 -31.05
C PRO A 31 4.17 0.84 -31.93
N GLY A 32 5.39 0.80 -31.40
CA GLY A 32 6.59 0.36 -32.12
C GLY A 32 7.04 -1.05 -31.72
N ARG A 33 7.42 -1.86 -32.71
CA ARG A 33 7.94 -3.22 -32.52
C ARG A 33 9.46 -3.23 -32.25
N GLY A 34 9.97 -4.36 -31.80
CA GLY A 34 11.40 -4.63 -31.65
C GLY A 34 12.01 -3.99 -30.41
N LEU A 35 11.28 -3.99 -29.28
CA LEU A 35 11.78 -3.38 -28.04
C LEU A 35 13.04 -4.11 -27.53
N ALA A 36 13.09 -5.44 -27.61
CA ALA A 36 14.25 -6.23 -27.22
C ALA A 36 15.52 -5.78 -27.96
N ALA A 37 15.44 -5.63 -29.29
CA ALA A 37 16.55 -5.18 -30.11
C ALA A 37 17.01 -3.76 -29.74
N ALA A 38 16.07 -2.85 -29.44
CA ALA A 38 16.40 -1.51 -28.97
C ALA A 38 17.14 -1.55 -27.62
N LEU A 39 16.67 -2.35 -26.65
CA LEU A 39 17.32 -2.49 -25.35
C LEU A 39 18.71 -3.12 -25.44
N ARG A 40 18.94 -4.07 -26.38
CA ARG A 40 20.27 -4.67 -26.59
C ARG A 40 21.34 -3.65 -26.97
N THR A 41 20.97 -2.55 -27.63
CA THR A 41 21.90 -1.47 -27.98
C THR A 41 22.29 -0.55 -26.82
N LEU A 42 21.65 -0.72 -25.66
CA LEU A 42 21.84 0.15 -24.50
C LEU A 42 22.63 -0.60 -23.42
N PRO A 43 23.88 -0.19 -23.10
CA PRO A 43 24.70 -0.89 -22.11
C PRO A 43 24.07 -1.01 -20.72
N MET A 44 23.23 -0.04 -20.33
CA MET A 44 22.50 -0.08 -19.05
C MET A 44 21.46 -1.22 -18.97
N PHE A 45 21.04 -1.77 -20.12
CA PHE A 45 20.04 -2.83 -20.24
C PHE A 45 20.63 -4.15 -20.72
N HIS A 46 21.85 -4.15 -21.26
CA HIS A 46 22.46 -5.34 -21.84
C HIS A 46 23.98 -5.39 -21.64
N ASP A 47 24.41 -6.37 -20.85
CA ASP A 47 25.80 -6.83 -20.74
C ASP A 47 26.07 -7.88 -21.82
N GLU A 48 26.60 -7.44 -22.97
CA GLU A 48 26.79 -8.28 -24.16
C GLU A 48 27.81 -9.41 -23.93
N ASP A 49 28.90 -9.12 -23.22
CA ASP A 49 29.95 -10.11 -22.97
C ASP A 49 29.43 -11.24 -22.07
N HIS A 50 28.68 -10.91 -21.03
CA HIS A 50 28.05 -11.91 -20.17
C HIS A 50 26.97 -12.71 -20.92
N ALA A 51 26.14 -12.05 -21.73
CA ALA A 51 25.12 -12.71 -22.53
C ALA A 51 25.73 -13.69 -23.56
N ARG A 52 26.84 -13.30 -24.21
CA ARG A 52 27.57 -14.14 -25.17
C ARG A 52 28.20 -15.36 -24.49
N ALA A 53 28.77 -15.18 -23.30
CA ALA A 53 29.34 -16.27 -22.50
C ALA A 53 28.29 -17.33 -22.10
N LEU A 54 27.07 -16.90 -21.81
CA LEU A 54 25.94 -17.78 -21.47
C LEU A 54 25.17 -18.32 -22.68
N GLY A 55 25.49 -17.89 -23.90
CA GLY A 55 24.79 -18.29 -25.13
C GLY A 55 23.30 -17.94 -25.12
N LEU A 56 22.93 -16.77 -24.57
CA LEU A 56 21.52 -16.39 -24.40
C LEU A 56 20.86 -15.99 -25.74
N PRO A 57 19.55 -16.29 -25.93
CA PRO A 57 18.80 -15.88 -27.12
C PRO A 57 18.73 -14.36 -27.34
N GLU A 58 18.32 -13.94 -28.54
CA GLU A 58 18.21 -12.52 -28.93
C GLU A 58 17.12 -11.73 -28.19
N ASP A 59 16.11 -12.39 -27.63
CA ASP A 59 15.06 -11.76 -26.82
C ASP A 59 15.40 -11.73 -25.32
N THR A 60 16.51 -12.34 -24.93
CA THR A 60 16.94 -12.48 -23.53
C THR A 60 18.18 -11.63 -23.28
N LEU A 61 18.06 -10.71 -22.32
CA LEU A 61 19.04 -9.69 -22.00
C LEU A 61 19.53 -9.84 -20.56
N VAL A 62 20.69 -9.27 -20.27
CA VAL A 62 21.35 -9.33 -18.97
C VAL A 62 21.61 -7.91 -18.50
N LEU A 63 21.12 -7.54 -17.33
CA LEU A 63 21.49 -6.26 -16.74
C LEU A 63 22.96 -6.29 -16.26
N PRO A 64 23.67 -5.14 -16.33
CA PRO A 64 24.92 -4.94 -15.61
C PRO A 64 24.80 -5.28 -14.12
N PRO A 65 25.91 -5.61 -13.43
CA PRO A 65 25.84 -6.04 -12.04
C PRO A 65 25.46 -4.86 -11.14
N ALA A 66 24.30 -4.96 -10.48
CA ALA A 66 23.88 -3.99 -9.47
C ALA A 66 24.46 -4.30 -8.07
N SER A 67 24.94 -5.52 -7.85
CA SER A 67 25.68 -5.95 -6.67
C SER A 67 26.65 -7.08 -7.03
N PRO A 68 27.73 -7.31 -6.26
CA PRO A 68 28.76 -8.30 -6.61
C PRO A 68 28.21 -9.70 -6.89
N ASP A 69 27.19 -10.10 -6.14
CA ASP A 69 26.73 -11.50 -6.08
C ASP A 69 25.38 -11.75 -6.77
N GLN A 70 24.79 -10.77 -7.48
CA GLN A 70 23.48 -10.95 -8.11
C GLN A 70 23.38 -10.36 -9.51
N ARG A 71 22.93 -11.19 -10.46
CA ARG A 71 22.63 -10.84 -11.85
C ARG A 71 21.15 -10.97 -12.15
N VAL A 72 20.62 -9.99 -12.88
CA VAL A 72 19.24 -10.00 -13.37
C VAL A 72 19.27 -10.28 -14.87
N ILE A 73 18.66 -11.39 -15.25
CA ILE A 73 18.47 -11.80 -16.65
C ILE A 73 16.98 -11.65 -16.95
N TYR A 74 16.62 -11.04 -18.07
CA TYR A 74 15.22 -10.85 -18.42
C TYR A 74 14.94 -11.15 -19.88
N THR A 75 13.81 -11.79 -20.14
CA THR A 75 13.33 -12.08 -21.49
C THR A 75 12.21 -11.11 -21.85
N VAL A 76 12.32 -10.46 -23.01
CA VAL A 76 11.29 -9.53 -23.51
C VAL A 76 10.29 -10.30 -24.36
N LEU A 77 9.07 -10.43 -23.85
CA LEU A 77 7.94 -10.99 -24.58
C LEU A 77 7.13 -9.86 -25.20
N GLU A 78 7.28 -9.68 -26.51
CA GLU A 78 6.53 -8.69 -27.29
C GLU A 78 5.13 -9.23 -27.65
N CYS A 79 4.08 -8.61 -27.10
CA CYS A 79 2.69 -8.98 -27.40
C CYS A 79 2.30 -8.56 -28.83
N GLN A 80 1.33 -9.28 -29.41
CA GLN A 80 0.76 -8.93 -30.70
C GLN A 80 -0.78 -9.00 -30.67
N PRO A 81 -1.49 -7.92 -31.04
CA PRO A 81 -0.95 -6.60 -31.41
C PRO A 81 -0.37 -5.84 -30.20
N LEU A 82 0.42 -4.80 -30.48
CA LEU A 82 0.79 -3.79 -29.48
C LEU A 82 -0.30 -2.72 -29.43
N PHE A 83 -0.58 -2.21 -28.25
CA PHE A 83 -1.69 -1.29 -28.01
C PHE A 83 -1.21 0.10 -27.59
N ASP A 84 -1.95 1.13 -28.02
CA ASP A 84 -2.13 2.31 -27.18
C ASP A 84 -2.98 1.88 -25.98
N SER A 85 -2.58 2.26 -24.77
CA SER A 85 -3.30 1.83 -23.56
C SER A 85 -4.76 2.28 -23.53
N SER A 86 -5.11 3.34 -24.28
CA SER A 86 -6.48 3.85 -24.43
C SER A 86 -7.40 2.86 -25.15
N ASP A 87 -6.85 1.96 -25.96
CA ASP A 87 -7.60 0.92 -26.68
C ASP A 87 -7.69 -0.40 -25.90
N MET A 88 -7.03 -0.49 -24.74
CA MET A 88 -7.02 -1.72 -23.95
C MET A 88 -8.27 -1.85 -23.08
N THR A 89 -8.76 -3.08 -22.97
CA THR A 89 -9.91 -3.42 -22.15
C THR A 89 -9.54 -4.47 -21.10
N ILE A 90 -10.52 -4.85 -20.28
CA ILE A 90 -10.42 -5.98 -19.34
C ILE A 90 -9.96 -7.27 -20.06
N THR A 91 -10.31 -7.45 -21.33
CA THR A 91 -9.90 -8.63 -22.11
C THR A 91 -8.39 -8.73 -22.22
N GLU A 92 -7.74 -7.65 -22.66
CA GLU A 92 -6.29 -7.61 -22.84
C GLU A 92 -5.57 -7.74 -21.48
N TRP A 93 -6.10 -7.14 -20.41
CA TRP A 93 -5.51 -7.27 -19.07
C TRP A 93 -5.62 -8.69 -18.52
N VAL A 94 -6.71 -9.41 -18.77
CA VAL A 94 -6.82 -10.84 -18.43
C VAL A 94 -5.84 -11.69 -19.24
N GLN A 95 -5.60 -11.36 -20.52
CA GLN A 95 -4.59 -12.04 -21.33
C GLN A 95 -3.16 -11.84 -20.77
N ILE A 96 -2.85 -10.67 -20.21
CA ILE A 96 -1.59 -10.45 -19.48
C ILE A 96 -1.52 -11.38 -18.26
N ALA A 97 -2.58 -11.47 -17.46
CA ALA A 97 -2.63 -12.37 -16.30
C ALA A 97 -2.44 -13.85 -16.68
N GLN A 98 -3.09 -14.30 -17.77
CA GLN A 98 -2.92 -15.64 -18.32
C GLN A 98 -1.49 -15.88 -18.83
N THR A 99 -0.84 -14.85 -19.37
CA THR A 99 0.57 -14.92 -19.77
C THR A 99 1.48 -15.10 -18.56
N ILE A 100 1.25 -14.32 -17.50
CA ILE A 100 1.96 -14.48 -16.22
C ILE A 100 1.76 -15.90 -15.68
N GLN A 101 0.54 -16.44 -15.72
CA GLN A 101 0.24 -17.80 -15.28
C GLN A 101 1.03 -18.86 -16.05
N ARG A 102 1.03 -18.78 -17.39
CA ARG A 102 1.74 -19.73 -18.28
C ARG A 102 3.24 -19.78 -17.99
N HIS A 103 3.82 -18.63 -17.66
CA HIS A 103 5.24 -18.48 -17.38
C HIS A 103 5.59 -18.47 -15.89
N TYR A 104 4.61 -18.72 -15.01
CA TYR A 104 4.78 -18.51 -13.57
C TYR A 104 5.88 -19.37 -12.96
N GLY A 105 6.07 -20.60 -13.43
CA GLY A 105 7.14 -21.49 -12.93
C GLY A 105 8.54 -21.14 -13.43
N GLN A 106 8.67 -20.39 -14.54
CA GLN A 106 9.93 -20.18 -15.26
C GLN A 106 10.69 -18.93 -14.80
N TYR A 107 9.96 -17.94 -14.26
CA TYR A 107 10.51 -16.63 -13.90
C TYR A 107 10.27 -16.31 -12.44
N HIS A 108 11.16 -15.52 -11.85
CA HIS A 108 11.11 -15.12 -10.44
C HIS A 108 10.25 -13.87 -10.21
N GLY A 109 10.00 -13.09 -11.26
CA GLY A 109 9.19 -11.89 -11.24
C GLY A 109 8.83 -11.45 -12.66
N PHE A 110 7.94 -10.46 -12.75
CA PHE A 110 7.36 -9.99 -14.00
C PHE A 110 7.41 -8.46 -14.07
N VAL A 111 7.75 -7.93 -15.23
CA VAL A 111 7.60 -6.51 -15.55
C VAL A 111 6.63 -6.40 -16.72
N VAL A 112 5.59 -5.59 -16.60
CA VAL A 112 4.60 -5.34 -17.65
C VAL A 112 4.82 -3.92 -18.15
N ILE A 113 5.31 -3.81 -19.38
CA ILE A 113 5.61 -2.55 -20.04
C ILE A 113 4.35 -2.09 -20.78
N HIS A 114 3.73 -1.03 -20.27
CA HIS A 114 2.36 -0.64 -20.60
C HIS A 114 2.25 0.88 -20.86
N GLY A 115 1.22 1.30 -21.61
CA GLY A 115 0.91 2.72 -21.79
C GLY A 115 0.36 3.36 -20.52
N THR A 116 0.62 4.65 -20.33
CA THR A 116 0.33 5.31 -19.04
C THR A 116 -1.14 5.67 -18.86
N ASP A 117 -1.91 5.85 -19.94
CA ASP A 117 -3.27 6.39 -19.88
C ASP A 117 -4.24 5.50 -19.10
N THR A 118 -4.12 4.18 -19.22
CA THR A 118 -4.96 3.23 -18.49
C THR A 118 -4.18 2.31 -17.55
N MET A 119 -2.92 2.65 -17.23
CA MET A 119 -2.05 1.82 -16.39
C MET A 119 -2.62 1.56 -14.99
N ALA A 120 -3.29 2.54 -14.39
CA ALA A 120 -3.94 2.40 -13.09
C ALA A 120 -5.10 1.37 -13.13
N PHE A 121 -5.88 1.36 -14.22
CA PHE A 121 -6.90 0.34 -14.45
C PHE A 121 -6.28 -1.04 -14.65
N ALA A 122 -5.24 -1.14 -15.48
CA ALA A 122 -4.53 -2.40 -15.73
C ALA A 122 -3.93 -2.98 -14.44
N ALA A 123 -3.26 -2.15 -13.64
CA ALA A 123 -2.68 -2.55 -12.36
C ALA A 123 -3.75 -3.00 -11.36
N SER A 124 -4.87 -2.29 -11.31
CA SER A 124 -6.02 -2.65 -10.47
C SER A 124 -6.63 -3.99 -10.88
N VAL A 125 -6.92 -4.20 -12.17
CA VAL A 125 -7.48 -5.45 -12.68
C VAL A 125 -6.52 -6.62 -12.42
N LEU A 126 -5.25 -6.48 -12.78
CA LEU A 126 -4.23 -7.50 -12.52
C LEU A 126 -4.15 -7.87 -11.03
N SER A 127 -4.29 -6.88 -10.13
CA SER A 127 -4.28 -7.12 -8.69
C SER A 127 -5.42 -8.03 -8.21
N PHE A 128 -6.61 -7.96 -8.84
CA PHE A 128 -7.73 -8.82 -8.47
C PHE A 128 -7.64 -10.20 -9.12
N VAL A 129 -7.29 -10.25 -10.41
CA VAL A 129 -7.31 -11.50 -11.17
C VAL A 129 -6.13 -12.43 -10.85
N LEU A 130 -4.99 -11.90 -10.38
CA LEU A 130 -3.84 -12.69 -9.92
C LEU A 130 -3.99 -13.03 -8.42
N GLU A 131 -4.94 -13.90 -8.10
CA GLU A 131 -5.16 -14.34 -6.72
C GLU A 131 -4.02 -15.25 -6.23
N ASN A 132 -3.62 -15.08 -4.96
CA ASN A 132 -2.51 -15.80 -4.34
C ASN A 132 -1.16 -15.57 -5.05
N LEU A 133 -0.96 -14.36 -5.59
CA LEU A 133 0.31 -13.95 -6.14
C LEU A 133 1.42 -14.03 -5.07
N GLN A 134 2.52 -14.71 -5.40
CA GLN A 134 3.69 -14.88 -4.54
C GLN A 134 4.94 -14.18 -5.07
N LYS A 135 4.86 -13.60 -6.27
CA LYS A 135 5.98 -13.03 -7.02
C LYS A 135 5.70 -11.57 -7.35
N THR A 136 6.77 -10.81 -7.54
CA THR A 136 6.67 -9.39 -7.90
C THR A 136 6.17 -9.23 -9.33
N VAL A 137 5.10 -8.45 -9.51
CA VAL A 137 4.58 -8.04 -10.83
C VAL A 137 4.59 -6.51 -10.86
N ILE A 138 5.42 -5.90 -11.69
CA ILE A 138 5.56 -4.43 -11.75
C ILE A 138 5.07 -3.93 -13.11
N LEU A 139 4.07 -3.05 -13.11
CA LEU A 139 3.72 -2.26 -14.28
C LEU A 139 4.64 -1.04 -14.35
N THR A 140 5.09 -0.71 -15.56
CA THR A 140 5.86 0.51 -15.81
C THR A 140 5.66 0.99 -17.25
N GLY A 141 6.14 2.20 -17.55
CA GLY A 141 6.00 2.84 -18.85
C GLY A 141 6.78 4.15 -18.89
N ALA A 142 6.40 5.05 -19.79
CA ALA A 142 7.05 6.34 -19.95
C ALA A 142 6.08 7.40 -20.48
N GLN A 143 6.38 8.68 -20.24
CA GLN A 143 5.76 9.80 -20.94
C GLN A 143 6.45 10.10 -22.27
N VAL A 144 7.73 9.74 -22.39
CA VAL A 144 8.52 9.93 -23.61
C VAL A 144 9.11 8.60 -24.07
N PRO A 145 9.07 8.28 -25.38
CA PRO A 145 9.62 7.03 -25.88
C PRO A 145 11.09 6.83 -25.53
N ILE A 146 11.50 5.57 -25.30
CA ILE A 146 12.85 5.21 -24.88
C ILE A 146 13.93 5.53 -25.94
N HIS A 147 13.50 5.65 -27.20
CA HIS A 147 14.35 6.02 -28.33
C HIS A 147 14.73 7.51 -28.34
N ALA A 148 13.96 8.36 -27.66
CA ALA A 148 14.31 9.77 -27.52
C ALA A 148 15.51 9.94 -26.58
N LEU A 149 16.34 10.95 -26.83
CA LEU A 149 17.52 11.22 -26.01
C LEU A 149 17.12 11.55 -24.55
N TRP A 150 16.19 12.48 -24.39
CA TRP A 150 15.66 12.88 -23.09
C TRP A 150 14.33 12.18 -22.85
N ASN A 151 14.31 11.17 -21.99
CA ASN A 151 13.12 10.39 -21.69
C ASN A 151 13.16 9.87 -20.24
N ASP A 152 11.99 9.54 -19.70
CA ASP A 152 11.80 8.89 -18.41
C ASP A 152 11.76 7.36 -18.49
N GLY A 153 11.58 6.80 -19.69
CA GLY A 153 11.43 5.37 -19.90
C GLY A 153 12.63 4.52 -19.50
N ARG A 154 13.86 5.05 -19.60
CA ARG A 154 15.09 4.34 -19.20
C ARG A 154 15.11 4.08 -17.70
N GLU A 155 14.94 5.11 -16.89
CA GLU A 155 14.97 4.98 -15.43
C GLU A 155 13.77 4.18 -14.92
N ASN A 156 12.58 4.42 -15.46
CA ASN A 156 11.38 3.67 -15.07
C ASN A 156 11.52 2.17 -15.36
N LEU A 157 11.98 1.79 -16.56
CA LEU A 157 12.15 0.38 -16.91
C LEU A 157 13.29 -0.29 -16.14
N LEU A 158 14.43 0.38 -16.00
CA LEU A 158 15.57 -0.14 -15.26
C LEU A 158 15.20 -0.37 -13.79
N GLY A 159 14.57 0.62 -13.15
CA GLY A 159 14.12 0.51 -11.78
C GLY A 159 13.08 -0.60 -11.59
N ALA A 160 12.13 -0.76 -12.52
CA ALA A 160 11.17 -1.86 -12.46
C ALA A 160 11.86 -3.24 -12.56
N LEU A 161 12.82 -3.41 -13.47
CA LEU A 161 13.57 -4.67 -13.61
C LEU A 161 14.41 -4.96 -12.36
N LEU A 162 15.11 -3.96 -11.81
CA LEU A 162 15.89 -4.12 -10.58
C LEU A 162 14.99 -4.47 -9.39
N MET A 163 13.87 -3.76 -9.21
CA MET A 163 12.94 -4.02 -8.12
C MET A 163 12.33 -5.43 -8.21
N ALA A 164 11.88 -5.86 -9.39
CA ALA A 164 11.34 -7.21 -9.58
C ALA A 164 12.41 -8.31 -9.47
N GLY A 165 13.66 -8.01 -9.85
CA GLY A 165 14.80 -8.92 -9.79
C GLY A 165 15.31 -9.16 -8.37
N GLN A 166 15.49 -8.08 -7.62
CA GLN A 166 16.19 -8.08 -6.33
C GLN A 166 15.27 -8.26 -5.12
N TYR A 167 13.97 -7.96 -5.25
CA TYR A 167 13.01 -8.00 -4.14
C TYR A 167 11.82 -8.90 -4.45
N VAL A 168 11.35 -9.60 -3.41
CA VAL A 168 10.11 -10.39 -3.47
C VAL A 168 9.00 -9.60 -2.79
N ILE A 169 8.20 -8.89 -3.59
CA ILE A 169 7.04 -8.11 -3.18
C ILE A 169 5.84 -8.77 -3.85
N PRO A 170 5.07 -9.62 -3.15
CA PRO A 170 4.05 -10.51 -3.74
C PRO A 170 2.76 -9.74 -4.10
N GLU A 171 2.90 -8.69 -4.89
CA GLU A 171 1.85 -7.77 -5.26
C GLU A 171 1.98 -7.35 -6.73
N VAL A 172 0.87 -6.86 -7.27
CA VAL A 172 0.88 -6.07 -8.48
C VAL A 172 1.20 -4.63 -8.09
N CYS A 173 2.30 -4.11 -8.61
CA CYS A 173 2.83 -2.79 -8.30
C CYS A 173 2.90 -1.92 -9.55
N LEU A 174 3.07 -0.62 -9.36
CA LEU A 174 3.39 0.34 -10.41
C LEU A 174 4.69 1.05 -10.04
N PHE A 175 5.69 1.06 -10.93
CA PHE A 175 6.96 1.76 -10.70
C PHE A 175 7.12 2.96 -11.63
N PHE A 176 7.23 4.15 -11.05
CA PHE A 176 7.42 5.43 -11.75
C PHE A 176 8.18 6.41 -10.85
N GLN A 177 9.08 7.20 -11.43
CA GLN A 177 9.87 8.22 -10.71
C GLN A 177 10.45 7.72 -9.39
N ASN A 178 11.20 6.62 -9.46
CA ASN A 178 11.89 6.07 -8.30
C ASN A 178 10.96 5.67 -7.14
N GLN A 179 9.67 5.52 -7.38
CA GLN A 179 8.69 5.09 -6.39
C GLN A 179 8.00 3.82 -6.87
N LEU A 180 7.82 2.88 -5.96
CA LEU A 180 7.04 1.67 -6.16
C LEU A 180 5.72 1.81 -5.40
N PHE A 181 4.61 1.87 -6.12
CA PHE A 181 3.27 1.96 -5.55
C PHE A 181 2.56 0.61 -5.56
N ARG A 182 1.61 0.42 -4.64
CA ARG A 182 0.62 -0.66 -4.77
C ARG A 182 -0.26 -0.37 -5.98
N GLY A 183 -0.36 -1.31 -6.92
CA GLY A 183 -0.99 -1.09 -8.22
C GLY A 183 -2.46 -0.69 -8.15
N ASN A 184 -3.22 -1.27 -7.20
CA ASN A 184 -4.63 -0.95 -6.98
C ASN A 184 -4.87 0.27 -6.06
N ARG A 185 -3.83 1.08 -5.82
CA ARG A 185 -3.92 2.34 -5.06
C ARG A 185 -3.51 3.55 -5.88
N VAL A 186 -3.08 3.35 -7.12
CA VAL A 186 -2.60 4.44 -7.99
C VAL A 186 -3.72 5.04 -8.84
N THR A 187 -3.56 6.31 -9.17
CA THR A 187 -4.29 7.00 -10.23
C THR A 187 -3.33 7.92 -11.00
N LYS A 188 -3.63 8.19 -12.28
CA LYS A 188 -2.85 9.12 -13.11
C LYS A 188 -3.30 10.55 -12.83
N VAL A 189 -2.37 11.40 -12.38
CA VAL A 189 -2.66 12.77 -11.94
C VAL A 189 -2.06 13.85 -12.84
N ASP A 190 -1.09 13.50 -13.69
CA ASP A 190 -0.47 14.43 -14.63
C ASP A 190 -0.29 13.77 -16.01
N SER A 191 -0.54 14.54 -17.06
CA SER A 191 -0.49 14.09 -18.46
C SER A 191 0.82 14.46 -19.18
N ARG A 192 1.72 15.20 -18.52
CA ARG A 192 2.96 15.70 -19.14
C ARG A 192 4.19 15.50 -18.26
N ARG A 193 4.08 15.73 -16.95
CA ARG A 193 5.20 15.57 -16.02
C ARG A 193 5.53 14.10 -15.90
N PHE A 194 6.81 13.80 -15.70
CA PHE A 194 7.25 12.43 -15.39
C PHE A 194 6.62 11.91 -14.09
N ALA A 195 6.25 12.81 -13.16
CA ALA A 195 5.47 12.54 -11.96
C ALA A 195 3.99 12.28 -12.30
N ALA A 196 3.74 11.30 -13.16
CA ALA A 196 2.43 11.10 -13.77
C ALA A 196 1.42 10.41 -12.85
N PHE A 197 1.90 9.64 -11.87
CA PHE A 197 1.06 8.82 -10.98
C PHE A 197 1.16 9.27 -9.53
N CYS A 198 0.06 9.07 -8.80
CA CYS A 198 -0.03 9.29 -7.36
C CYS A 198 -0.74 8.09 -6.70
N SER A 199 -0.38 7.78 -5.47
CA SER A 199 -1.10 6.87 -4.59
C SER A 199 -1.68 7.70 -3.43
N PRO A 200 -2.91 8.23 -3.55
CA PRO A 200 -3.36 9.34 -2.70
C PRO A 200 -3.70 8.92 -1.26
N ASN A 201 -4.16 7.68 -1.07
CA ASN A 201 -4.62 7.17 0.23
C ASN A 201 -3.70 6.08 0.81
N LEU A 202 -2.56 5.79 0.16
CA LEU A 202 -1.57 4.84 0.66
C LEU A 202 -0.16 5.30 0.31
N PRO A 203 0.80 5.34 1.25
CA PRO A 203 2.20 5.64 0.94
C PRO A 203 2.79 4.65 -0.08
N PRO A 204 3.87 5.03 -0.81
CA PRO A 204 4.62 4.09 -1.64
C PRO A 204 5.08 2.86 -0.85
N LEU A 205 5.08 1.70 -1.51
CA LEU A 205 5.66 0.47 -0.97
C LEU A 205 7.19 0.57 -0.90
N ALA A 206 7.82 1.29 -1.83
CA ALA A 206 9.23 1.60 -1.76
C ALA A 206 9.58 2.94 -2.43
N VAL A 207 10.67 3.55 -2.00
CA VAL A 207 11.28 4.73 -2.59
C VAL A 207 12.75 4.43 -2.87
N VAL A 208 13.21 4.73 -4.06
CA VAL A 208 14.57 4.49 -4.55
C VAL A 208 15.33 5.81 -4.55
N GLY A 209 16.42 5.87 -3.80
CA GLY A 209 17.39 6.97 -3.79
C GLY A 209 18.80 6.43 -3.85
N ALA A 210 19.71 7.01 -3.08
CA ALA A 210 21.01 6.37 -2.82
C ALA A 210 20.83 4.98 -2.21
N ASP A 211 19.82 4.86 -1.32
CA ASP A 211 19.34 3.60 -0.76
C ASP A 211 17.92 3.29 -1.25
N VAL A 212 17.55 2.00 -1.20
CA VAL A 212 16.17 1.56 -1.45
C VAL A 212 15.45 1.44 -0.11
N ILE A 213 14.54 2.36 0.17
CA ILE A 213 13.72 2.38 1.39
C ILE A 213 12.41 1.66 1.08
N LEU A 214 12.15 0.55 1.77
CA LEU A 214 10.96 -0.26 1.54
C LEU A 214 10.06 -0.30 2.79
N ASN A 215 8.79 0.03 2.60
CA ASN A 215 7.79 0.04 3.66
C ASN A 215 7.24 -1.37 3.93
N ARG A 216 7.96 -2.11 4.78
CA ARG A 216 7.72 -3.54 5.03
C ARG A 216 6.36 -3.84 5.66
N GLU A 217 5.82 -2.88 6.41
CA GLU A 217 4.53 -3.01 7.09
C GLU A 217 3.37 -2.99 6.10
N LEU A 218 3.50 -2.19 5.04
CA LEU A 218 2.49 -2.09 3.99
C LEU A 218 2.50 -3.29 3.04
N VAL A 219 3.67 -3.91 2.80
CA VAL A 219 3.79 -5.04 1.87
C VAL A 219 3.00 -6.25 2.38
N ARG A 220 2.13 -6.79 1.52
CA ARG A 220 1.29 -7.95 1.83
C ARG A 220 2.15 -9.18 2.08
N LYS A 221 1.81 -9.91 3.13
CA LYS A 221 2.42 -11.21 3.45
C LYS A 221 1.74 -12.30 2.62
N VAL A 222 2.52 -13.18 2.01
CA VAL A 222 1.99 -14.40 1.38
C VAL A 222 1.34 -15.26 2.47
N ARG A 223 0.02 -15.42 2.43
CA ARG A 223 -0.70 -16.28 3.36
C ARG A 223 -0.82 -17.67 2.74
N GLY A 224 -0.10 -18.65 3.31
CA GLY A 224 -0.20 -20.06 2.92
C GLY A 224 0.66 -20.48 1.71
N LYS A 225 0.58 -21.77 1.37
CA LYS A 225 1.24 -22.40 0.21
C LYS A 225 0.32 -22.50 -1.01
N GLU A 226 -0.74 -21.69 -1.04
CA GLU A 226 -1.74 -21.74 -2.11
C GLU A 226 -1.12 -21.32 -3.45
N ARG A 227 -1.48 -22.03 -4.52
CA ARG A 227 -0.97 -21.75 -5.86
C ARG A 227 -1.65 -20.50 -6.43
N LEU A 228 -0.96 -19.82 -7.35
CA LEU A 228 -1.54 -18.73 -8.13
C LEU A 228 -2.82 -19.20 -8.83
N VAL A 229 -3.92 -18.46 -8.63
CA VAL A 229 -5.19 -18.65 -9.32
C VAL A 229 -5.44 -17.44 -10.20
N VAL A 230 -5.64 -17.67 -11.51
CA VAL A 230 -5.97 -16.59 -12.45
C VAL A 230 -7.45 -16.60 -12.77
N HIS A 231 -8.15 -15.55 -12.33
CA HIS A 231 -9.58 -15.37 -12.57
C HIS A 231 -9.82 -14.78 -13.96
N SER A 232 -10.21 -15.64 -14.90
CA SER A 232 -10.55 -15.21 -16.27
C SER A 232 -12.02 -14.79 -16.43
N SER A 233 -12.88 -15.19 -15.49
CA SER A 233 -14.30 -14.81 -15.46
C SER A 233 -14.46 -13.51 -14.69
N VAL A 234 -14.40 -12.40 -15.42
CA VAL A 234 -14.59 -11.03 -14.92
C VAL A 234 -15.75 -10.38 -15.66
N GLU A 235 -16.61 -9.68 -14.92
CA GLU A 235 -17.80 -9.04 -15.49
C GLU A 235 -17.41 -7.82 -16.35
N ARG A 236 -17.96 -7.73 -17.55
CA ARG A 236 -17.65 -6.66 -18.51
C ARG A 236 -18.70 -5.56 -18.52
N ASP A 237 -19.92 -5.89 -18.12
CA ASP A 237 -21.04 -4.95 -18.06
C ASP A 237 -20.98 -4.11 -16.77
N VAL A 238 -19.86 -3.40 -16.59
CA VAL A 238 -19.63 -2.43 -15.50
C VAL A 238 -19.34 -1.04 -16.06
N GLY A 239 -19.79 0.00 -15.34
CA GLY A 239 -19.65 1.39 -15.76
C GLY A 239 -19.09 2.30 -14.67
N LEU A 240 -18.70 3.51 -15.08
CA LEU A 240 -18.31 4.59 -14.17
C LEU A 240 -19.22 5.80 -14.43
N LEU A 241 -19.95 6.23 -13.40
CA LEU A 241 -20.87 7.36 -13.45
C LEU A 241 -20.35 8.48 -12.54
N ARG A 242 -19.84 9.55 -13.13
CA ARG A 242 -19.44 10.75 -12.40
C ARG A 242 -20.63 11.68 -12.20
N LEU A 243 -21.00 11.95 -10.95
CA LEU A 243 -22.07 12.91 -10.68
C LEU A 243 -21.60 14.35 -10.89
N TYR A 244 -22.50 15.22 -11.34
CA TYR A 244 -22.27 16.65 -11.40
C TYR A 244 -23.49 17.42 -10.87
N PRO A 245 -23.30 18.65 -10.37
CA PRO A 245 -24.41 19.45 -9.85
C PRO A 245 -25.52 19.59 -10.89
N GLY A 246 -26.73 19.16 -10.53
CA GLY A 246 -27.90 19.23 -11.42
C GLY A 246 -28.07 18.06 -12.41
N ILE A 247 -27.27 16.99 -12.33
CA ILE A 247 -27.43 15.80 -13.20
C ILE A 247 -28.89 15.31 -13.26
N PRO A 248 -29.55 15.26 -14.43
CA PRO A 248 -30.97 14.89 -14.52
C PRO A 248 -31.22 13.42 -14.17
N ALA A 249 -32.34 13.11 -13.49
CA ALA A 249 -32.71 11.73 -13.19
C ALA A 249 -32.90 10.89 -14.46
N ALA A 250 -33.43 11.49 -15.54
CA ALA A 250 -33.57 10.81 -16.84
C ALA A 250 -32.23 10.34 -17.44
N LEU A 251 -31.14 11.10 -17.23
CA LEU A 251 -29.80 10.72 -17.70
C LEU A 251 -29.26 9.55 -16.88
N VAL A 252 -29.42 9.59 -15.55
CA VAL A 252 -29.04 8.48 -14.67
C VAL A 252 -29.85 7.23 -14.97
N ARG A 253 -31.16 7.36 -15.21
CA ARG A 253 -32.00 6.24 -15.63
C ARG A 253 -31.50 5.59 -16.92
N ALA A 254 -31.15 6.39 -17.92
CA ALA A 254 -30.63 5.91 -19.19
C ALA A 254 -29.28 5.19 -19.02
N PHE A 255 -28.41 5.74 -18.17
CA PHE A 255 -27.11 5.15 -17.87
C PHE A 255 -27.23 3.79 -17.13
N LEU A 256 -28.19 3.65 -16.22
CA LEU A 256 -28.40 2.47 -15.38
C LEU A 256 -29.32 1.40 -16.03
N GLN A 257 -29.52 1.44 -17.34
CA GLN A 257 -30.31 0.43 -18.06
C GLN A 257 -29.55 -0.89 -18.22
N PRO A 258 -30.25 -2.03 -18.31
CA PRO A 258 -29.66 -3.28 -18.79
C PRO A 258 -28.93 -3.09 -20.14
N PRO A 259 -27.84 -3.83 -20.40
CA PRO A 259 -27.35 -5.00 -19.66
C PRO A 259 -26.46 -4.68 -18.43
N LEU A 260 -26.28 -3.41 -18.05
CA LEU A 260 -25.37 -3.01 -16.97
C LEU A 260 -25.63 -3.78 -15.66
N ARG A 261 -24.56 -4.39 -15.12
CA ARG A 261 -24.59 -5.24 -13.91
C ARG A 261 -24.05 -4.54 -12.68
N GLY A 262 -23.16 -3.56 -12.88
CA GLY A 262 -22.67 -2.73 -11.80
C GLY A 262 -22.15 -1.37 -12.25
N VAL A 263 -22.08 -0.42 -11.34
CA VAL A 263 -21.53 0.91 -11.58
C VAL A 263 -20.69 1.38 -10.41
N VAL A 264 -19.55 2.01 -10.71
CA VAL A 264 -18.85 2.88 -9.77
C VAL A 264 -19.42 4.28 -9.94
N MET A 265 -20.05 4.81 -8.90
CA MET A 265 -20.60 6.16 -8.88
C MET A 265 -19.61 7.07 -8.16
N GLU A 266 -19.11 8.09 -8.85
CA GLU A 266 -18.28 9.13 -8.22
C GLU A 266 -19.16 10.26 -7.69
N THR A 267 -18.98 10.61 -6.41
CA THR A 267 -19.82 11.56 -5.67
C THR A 267 -19.01 12.68 -5.01
N PHE A 268 -19.68 13.68 -4.42
CA PHE A 268 -19.02 14.89 -3.93
C PHE A 268 -18.45 14.71 -2.51
N GLY A 269 -17.27 15.28 -2.26
CA GLY A 269 -16.70 15.38 -0.91
C GLY A 269 -16.55 14.02 -0.24
N CYS A 270 -17.11 13.84 0.95
CA CYS A 270 -17.04 12.59 1.70
C CYS A 270 -18.08 11.53 1.24
N GLY A 271 -18.53 11.54 -0.01
CA GLY A 271 -19.49 10.55 -0.53
C GLY A 271 -20.92 11.05 -0.76
N ASN A 272 -21.13 12.35 -0.86
CA ASN A 272 -22.45 12.98 -0.91
C ASN A 272 -23.01 13.02 -2.33
N GLY A 273 -24.28 12.62 -2.50
CA GLY A 273 -25.03 12.75 -3.74
C GLY A 273 -26.22 13.72 -3.60
N PRO A 274 -26.83 14.17 -4.72
CA PRO A 274 -28.06 14.96 -4.67
C PRO A 274 -29.20 14.17 -4.02
N THR A 275 -29.94 14.81 -3.11
CA THR A 275 -31.03 14.18 -2.34
C THR A 275 -32.41 14.35 -2.98
N LYS A 276 -32.47 14.78 -4.24
CA LYS A 276 -33.74 14.98 -4.96
C LYS A 276 -34.49 13.64 -5.11
N PRO A 277 -35.80 13.58 -4.83
CA PRO A 277 -36.53 12.31 -4.75
C PRO A 277 -36.51 11.49 -6.05
N ASP A 278 -36.58 12.15 -7.20
CA ASP A 278 -36.55 11.52 -8.52
C ASP A 278 -35.22 10.81 -8.78
N LEU A 279 -34.08 11.39 -8.38
CA LEU A 279 -32.77 10.77 -8.55
C LEU A 279 -32.55 9.60 -7.59
N LEU A 280 -32.90 9.78 -6.32
CA LEU A 280 -32.80 8.71 -5.32
C LEU A 280 -33.66 7.50 -5.72
N TRP A 281 -34.82 7.76 -6.34
CA TRP A 281 -35.67 6.72 -6.92
C TRP A 281 -34.94 5.93 -8.02
N GLU A 282 -34.25 6.58 -8.96
CA GLU A 282 -33.53 5.86 -10.03
C GLU A 282 -32.41 4.96 -9.49
N PHE A 283 -31.69 5.39 -8.45
CA PHE A 283 -30.69 4.55 -7.79
C PHE A 283 -31.33 3.36 -7.08
N ARG A 284 -32.38 3.60 -6.29
CA ARG A 284 -33.12 2.52 -5.60
C ARG A 284 -33.66 1.51 -6.61
N ALA A 285 -34.35 1.98 -7.63
CA ALA A 285 -34.90 1.13 -8.69
C ALA A 285 -33.79 0.32 -9.40
N ALA A 286 -32.59 0.88 -9.60
CA ALA A 286 -31.47 0.13 -10.15
C ALA A 286 -30.98 -0.98 -9.21
N THR A 287 -30.82 -0.70 -7.92
CA THR A 287 -30.43 -1.72 -6.93
C THR A 287 -31.48 -2.81 -6.74
N GLU A 288 -32.77 -2.48 -6.82
CA GLU A 288 -33.88 -3.44 -6.78
C GLU A 288 -33.90 -4.34 -8.01
N ARG A 289 -33.45 -3.86 -9.17
CA ARG A 289 -33.19 -4.69 -10.37
C ARG A 289 -31.95 -5.60 -10.23
N GLY A 290 -31.21 -5.49 -9.13
CA GLY A 290 -30.01 -6.28 -8.86
C GLY A 290 -28.70 -5.64 -9.36
N LEU A 291 -28.71 -4.37 -9.76
CA LEU A 291 -27.50 -3.64 -10.14
C LEU A 291 -26.69 -3.26 -8.89
N LEU A 292 -25.39 -3.56 -8.88
CA LEU A 292 -24.50 -3.19 -7.77
C LEU A 292 -23.90 -1.81 -8.00
N ILE A 293 -24.11 -0.89 -7.04
CA ILE A 293 -23.56 0.46 -7.09
C ILE A 293 -22.50 0.60 -6.00
N VAL A 294 -21.28 1.02 -6.37
CA VAL A 294 -20.19 1.35 -5.45
C VAL A 294 -19.98 2.86 -5.45
N ASN A 295 -20.07 3.50 -4.29
CA ASN A 295 -19.89 4.94 -4.13
C ASN A 295 -18.42 5.29 -3.87
N CYS A 296 -17.76 5.97 -4.80
CA CYS A 296 -16.44 6.55 -4.62
C CYS A 296 -16.52 8.08 -4.58
N THR A 297 -15.52 8.74 -4.00
CA THR A 297 -15.46 10.20 -4.01
C THR A 297 -14.79 10.73 -5.28
N HIS A 298 -15.20 11.92 -5.75
CA HIS A 298 -14.46 12.70 -6.75
C HIS A 298 -13.10 13.18 -6.24
N CYS A 299 -12.96 13.32 -4.92
CA CYS A 299 -11.76 13.86 -4.31
C CYS A 299 -10.60 12.91 -4.55
N LEU A 300 -9.43 13.47 -4.91
CA LEU A 300 -8.23 12.67 -5.12
C LEU A 300 -7.85 11.89 -3.86
N GLN A 301 -8.01 12.51 -2.69
CA GLN A 301 -7.71 11.92 -1.38
C GLN A 301 -8.93 11.97 -0.47
N GLY A 302 -9.06 10.99 0.42
CA GLY A 302 -10.12 10.91 1.41
C GLY A 302 -10.94 9.62 1.30
N THR A 303 -11.96 9.52 2.15
CA THR A 303 -12.85 8.35 2.23
C THR A 303 -14.31 8.76 2.13
N VAL A 304 -15.12 7.89 1.53
CA VAL A 304 -16.58 7.94 1.59
C VAL A 304 -17.04 7.58 3.01
N THR A 305 -17.89 8.42 3.60
CA THR A 305 -18.45 8.27 4.95
C THR A 305 -19.94 8.61 4.95
N SER A 306 -20.67 8.12 5.94
CA SER A 306 -22.09 8.36 6.12
C SER A 306 -22.41 9.53 7.07
N GLY A 307 -21.45 10.44 7.30
CA GLY A 307 -21.58 11.52 8.29
C GLY A 307 -22.60 12.61 7.96
N TYR A 308 -23.11 12.67 6.72
CA TYR A 308 -24.07 13.68 6.28
C TYR A 308 -25.39 13.03 5.84
N ALA A 309 -26.50 13.76 5.98
CA ALA A 309 -27.82 13.32 5.52
C ALA A 309 -27.84 12.94 4.02
N ALA A 310 -27.07 13.66 3.18
CA ALA A 310 -26.89 13.33 1.77
C ALA A 310 -26.16 12.00 1.56
N GLY A 311 -25.08 11.74 2.31
CA GLY A 311 -24.39 10.45 2.31
C GLY A 311 -25.27 9.30 2.84
N MET A 312 -26.05 9.54 3.90
CA MET A 312 -27.02 8.57 4.44
C MET A 312 -28.12 8.22 3.44
N ALA A 313 -28.64 9.21 2.71
CA ALA A 313 -29.68 8.98 1.70
C ALA A 313 -29.18 8.11 0.54
N VAL A 314 -27.92 8.32 0.12
CA VAL A 314 -27.25 7.49 -0.89
C VAL A 314 -27.01 6.08 -0.35
N ALA A 315 -26.51 5.93 0.88
CA ALA A 315 -26.32 4.62 1.51
C ALA A 315 -27.64 3.83 1.65
N GLY A 316 -28.73 4.51 2.02
CA GLY A 316 -30.07 3.93 2.16
C GLY A 316 -30.73 3.47 0.86
N ALA A 317 -30.10 3.71 -0.30
CA ALA A 317 -30.55 3.20 -1.60
C ALA A 317 -29.91 1.84 -1.96
N GLY A 318 -29.27 1.14 -1.01
CA GLY A 318 -28.63 -0.16 -1.25
C GLY A 318 -27.25 -0.07 -1.91
N ILE A 319 -26.63 1.11 -1.84
CA ILE A 319 -25.33 1.46 -2.43
C ILE A 319 -24.20 1.07 -1.47
N VAL A 320 -23.14 0.45 -1.98
CA VAL A 320 -21.97 0.03 -1.20
C VAL A 320 -20.97 1.18 -1.11
N SER A 321 -20.42 1.45 0.07
CA SER A 321 -19.33 2.41 0.23
C SER A 321 -18.06 1.90 -0.44
N GLY A 322 -17.43 2.74 -1.25
CA GLY A 322 -16.09 2.51 -1.78
C GLY A 322 -14.97 2.90 -0.82
N PHE A 323 -15.30 3.50 0.33
CA PHE A 323 -14.36 4.05 1.31
C PHE A 323 -13.31 4.95 0.62
N ASP A 324 -12.02 4.62 0.74
CA ASP A 324 -10.88 5.35 0.17
C ASP A 324 -10.31 4.71 -1.11
N MET A 325 -11.06 3.79 -1.75
CA MET A 325 -10.66 3.21 -3.03
C MET A 325 -10.55 4.27 -4.12
N THR A 326 -9.58 4.09 -5.02
CA THR A 326 -9.60 4.80 -6.30
C THR A 326 -10.72 4.25 -7.19
N SER A 327 -11.21 5.05 -8.14
CA SER A 327 -12.25 4.62 -9.08
C SER A 327 -11.79 3.43 -9.93
N GLU A 328 -10.51 3.37 -10.30
CA GLU A 328 -9.89 2.26 -11.03
C GLU A 328 -9.96 0.95 -10.23
N ALA A 329 -9.62 1.01 -8.93
CA ALA A 329 -9.66 -0.13 -8.03
C ALA A 329 -11.09 -0.59 -7.77
N ALA A 330 -12.03 0.36 -7.54
CA ALA A 330 -13.44 0.05 -7.34
C ALA A 330 -14.05 -0.62 -8.58
N MET A 331 -13.70 -0.17 -9.79
CA MET A 331 -14.19 -0.75 -11.04
C MET A 331 -13.64 -2.16 -11.26
N ALA A 332 -12.34 -2.35 -11.02
CA ALA A 332 -11.69 -3.66 -11.10
C ALA A 332 -12.29 -4.65 -10.07
N LYS A 333 -12.49 -4.20 -8.83
CA LYS A 333 -13.12 -4.99 -7.76
C LYS A 333 -14.55 -5.37 -8.10
N LEU A 334 -15.32 -4.42 -8.62
CA LEU A 334 -16.70 -4.64 -9.02
C LEU A 334 -16.82 -5.67 -10.14
N SER A 335 -15.98 -5.54 -11.18
CA SER A 335 -15.86 -6.50 -12.27
C SER A 335 -15.49 -7.90 -11.76
N TYR A 336 -14.48 -7.98 -10.88
CA TYR A 336 -14.05 -9.24 -10.27
C TYR A 336 -15.15 -9.90 -9.44
N VAL A 337 -15.78 -9.15 -8.53
CA VAL A 337 -16.82 -9.68 -7.63
C VAL A 337 -18.05 -10.11 -8.41
N LEU A 338 -18.47 -9.38 -9.45
CA LEU A 338 -19.59 -9.77 -10.31
C LEU A 338 -19.26 -11.02 -11.16
N GLY A 339 -18.00 -11.19 -11.56
CA GLY A 339 -17.53 -12.36 -12.32
C GLY A 339 -17.47 -13.68 -11.52
N GLN A 340 -17.51 -13.62 -10.18
CA GLN A 340 -17.48 -14.80 -9.33
C GLN A 340 -18.77 -15.64 -9.44
N PRO A 341 -18.69 -16.95 -9.70
CA PRO A 341 -19.87 -17.81 -9.83
C PRO A 341 -20.48 -18.13 -8.45
N GLY A 342 -21.78 -18.42 -8.42
CA GLY A 342 -22.46 -18.98 -7.24
C GLY A 342 -22.70 -18.01 -6.08
N LEU A 343 -22.30 -16.74 -6.18
CA LEU A 343 -22.53 -15.75 -5.12
C LEU A 343 -23.87 -15.04 -5.24
N SER A 344 -24.58 -14.90 -4.11
CA SER A 344 -25.77 -14.07 -3.96
C SER A 344 -25.43 -12.58 -4.04
N LEU A 345 -26.44 -11.72 -4.25
CA LEU A 345 -26.24 -10.27 -4.26
C LEU A 345 -25.68 -9.74 -2.93
N ASP A 346 -26.15 -10.26 -1.80
CA ASP A 346 -25.68 -9.83 -0.49
C ASP A 346 -24.23 -10.26 -0.23
N SER A 347 -23.86 -11.49 -0.61
CA SER A 347 -22.47 -11.94 -0.52
C SER A 347 -21.54 -11.09 -1.41
N ARG A 348 -22.01 -10.66 -2.58
CA ARG A 348 -21.25 -9.74 -3.44
C ARG A 348 -21.08 -8.37 -2.79
N LYS A 349 -22.14 -7.80 -2.19
CA LYS A 349 -22.06 -6.55 -1.43
C LYS A 349 -21.06 -6.65 -0.26
N GLN A 350 -21.08 -7.78 0.46
CA GLN A 350 -20.12 -8.05 1.54
C GLN A 350 -18.68 -8.11 1.03
N LEU A 351 -18.43 -8.77 -0.11
CA LEU A 351 -17.08 -8.79 -0.71
C LEU A 351 -16.62 -7.42 -1.18
N LEU A 352 -17.51 -6.61 -1.76
CA LEU A 352 -17.20 -5.24 -2.18
C LEU A 352 -16.79 -4.35 -0.99
N ALA A 353 -17.34 -4.61 0.20
CA ALA A 353 -17.04 -3.85 1.42
C ALA A 353 -15.79 -4.32 2.19
N ARG A 354 -15.08 -5.37 1.75
CA ARG A 354 -13.89 -5.91 2.44
C ARG A 354 -12.59 -5.56 1.74
N ASP A 355 -11.48 -5.46 2.46
CA ASP A 355 -10.15 -5.44 1.84
C ASP A 355 -9.81 -6.81 1.23
N LEU A 356 -9.72 -6.88 -0.11
CA LEU A 356 -9.41 -8.13 -0.82
C LEU A 356 -7.94 -8.19 -1.25
N ARG A 357 -7.36 -7.05 -1.65
CA ARG A 357 -6.07 -6.95 -2.33
C ARG A 357 -5.22 -5.76 -1.84
N GLY A 358 -5.60 -5.12 -0.74
CA GLY A 358 -4.93 -3.95 -0.17
C GLY A 358 -5.39 -2.64 -0.80
N GLU A 359 -6.50 -2.65 -1.55
CA GLU A 359 -7.03 -1.52 -2.32
C GLU A 359 -7.81 -0.51 -1.49
N VAL A 360 -8.25 -0.93 -0.29
CA VAL A 360 -9.14 -0.15 0.56
C VAL A 360 -8.63 -0.17 2.00
N THR A 361 -8.68 0.97 2.65
CA THR A 361 -8.49 1.12 4.09
C THR A 361 -9.88 1.17 4.70
N LEU A 362 -10.24 0.11 5.41
CA LEU A 362 -11.49 0.13 6.15
C LEU A 362 -11.32 1.10 7.31
N PRO A 363 -12.35 1.93 7.62
CA PRO A 363 -12.32 2.71 8.85
C PRO A 363 -12.07 1.75 10.00
N ALA A 364 -11.26 2.16 10.97
CA ALA A 364 -11.23 1.51 12.27
C ALA A 364 -12.64 1.67 12.84
N GLY A 365 -13.56 0.78 12.48
CA GLY A 365 -14.81 0.68 13.17
C GLY A 365 -14.50 0.31 14.61
N ASP A 366 -15.46 0.55 15.49
CA ASP A 366 -15.78 -0.40 16.56
C ASP A 366 -16.12 -1.81 15.99
N GLU A 367 -15.37 -2.31 14.99
CA GLU A 367 -14.81 -3.63 15.15
C GLU A 367 -14.18 -3.53 16.53
N HIS A 368 -14.73 -4.18 17.55
CA HIS A 368 -14.17 -5.46 17.91
C HIS A 368 -12.87 -5.75 17.10
N GLN A 369 -11.82 -4.90 17.28
CA GLN A 369 -10.52 -5.38 17.74
C GLN A 369 -10.89 -6.61 18.54
N PRO A 370 -10.41 -7.82 18.21
CA PRO A 370 -10.77 -8.99 19.00
C PRO A 370 -10.55 -8.60 20.45
N SER A 371 -11.65 -8.25 21.11
CA SER A 371 -11.57 -7.67 22.41
C SER A 371 -11.37 -8.94 23.17
N LEU A 372 -10.24 -9.02 23.86
CA LEU A 372 -10.01 -10.14 24.75
C LEU A 372 -11.13 -10.22 25.80
N THR A 373 -12.02 -9.22 25.86
CA THR A 373 -13.29 -9.25 26.58
C THR A 373 -14.26 -10.36 26.13
N CYS A 374 -14.16 -10.97 24.94
CA CYS A 374 -14.93 -12.20 24.67
C CYS A 374 -14.41 -13.07 23.51
N SER A 375 -13.42 -13.92 23.76
CA SER A 375 -13.38 -15.24 23.10
C SER A 375 -12.62 -16.24 23.95
N THR A 376 -12.99 -17.50 23.80
CA THR A 376 -12.34 -18.74 24.27
C THR A 376 -10.80 -18.74 24.19
N LEU A 377 -10.19 -17.85 23.40
CA LEU A 377 -8.74 -17.71 23.27
C LEU A 377 -8.08 -17.06 24.50
N GLY A 378 -8.67 -16.02 25.10
CA GLY A 378 -8.11 -15.37 26.30
C GLY A 378 -8.14 -16.29 27.52
N ARG A 379 -9.27 -17.00 27.73
CA ARG A 379 -9.37 -18.07 28.73
C ARG A 379 -8.53 -19.29 28.37
N GLY A 380 -8.42 -19.63 27.09
CA GLY A 380 -7.64 -20.77 26.61
C GLY A 380 -6.14 -20.57 26.81
N VAL A 381 -5.62 -19.36 26.59
CA VAL A 381 -4.24 -18.98 26.88
C VAL A 381 -4.01 -18.94 28.39
N ALA A 382 -4.91 -18.35 29.18
CA ALA A 382 -4.81 -18.38 30.64
C ALA A 382 -4.89 -19.82 31.24
N GLN A 383 -5.69 -20.71 30.64
CA GLN A 383 -5.78 -22.14 30.99
C GLN A 383 -4.53 -22.93 30.56
N LEU A 384 -3.95 -22.62 29.40
CA LEU A 384 -2.68 -23.22 28.96
C LEU A 384 -1.51 -22.77 29.84
N LEU A 385 -1.51 -21.51 30.26
CA LEU A 385 -0.48 -20.95 31.15
C LEU A 385 -0.54 -21.51 32.58
N SER A 386 -1.66 -22.12 32.97
CA SER A 386 -1.89 -22.73 34.28
C SER A 386 -1.63 -24.25 34.33
N LEU A 387 -1.14 -24.87 33.24
CA LEU A 387 -0.88 -26.32 33.17
C LEU A 387 0.61 -26.68 33.05
N SER A 388 1.20 -27.10 34.18
CA SER A 388 2.44 -27.88 34.35
C SER A 388 3.81 -27.25 34.00
N GLN A 389 4.90 -27.86 34.48
CA GLN A 389 6.28 -27.34 34.50
C GLN A 389 6.95 -27.12 33.11
N GLU A 390 6.44 -27.69 32.02
CA GLU A 390 6.94 -27.38 30.66
C GLU A 390 6.35 -26.07 30.10
N ALA A 391 5.30 -25.54 30.74
CA ALA A 391 4.67 -24.28 30.36
C ALA A 391 5.51 -23.05 30.74
N ASP A 392 6.49 -23.18 31.63
CA ASP A 392 7.31 -22.05 32.08
C ASP A 392 8.19 -21.51 30.94
N ALA A 393 8.84 -22.37 30.16
CA ALA A 393 9.65 -21.97 29.02
C ALA A 393 8.84 -21.33 27.88
N VAL A 394 7.64 -21.86 27.63
CA VAL A 394 6.70 -21.29 26.64
C VAL A 394 6.13 -19.97 27.14
N ARG A 395 5.85 -19.85 28.44
CA ARG A 395 5.39 -18.62 29.09
C ARG A 395 6.46 -17.55 28.99
N GLU A 396 7.70 -17.83 29.36
CA GLU A 396 8.82 -16.90 29.21
C GLU A 396 9.00 -16.45 27.75
N ALA A 397 8.84 -17.35 26.78
CA ALA A 397 8.99 -17.00 25.36
C ALA A 397 7.85 -16.12 24.80
N LEU A 398 6.62 -16.28 25.28
CA LEU A 398 5.43 -15.59 24.75
C LEU A 398 5.05 -14.34 25.54
N THR A 399 5.42 -14.27 26.81
CA THR A 399 5.03 -13.20 27.74
C THR A 399 5.45 -11.81 27.24
N PRO A 400 6.69 -11.57 26.78
CA PRO A 400 7.09 -10.23 26.32
C PRO A 400 6.27 -9.76 25.12
N GLY A 401 5.99 -10.66 24.17
CA GLY A 401 5.16 -10.36 23.01
C GLY A 401 3.70 -10.04 23.38
N LEU A 402 3.12 -10.82 24.29
CA LEU A 402 1.75 -10.62 24.80
C LEU A 402 1.65 -9.32 25.60
N ALA A 403 2.60 -9.05 26.48
CA ALA A 403 2.65 -7.83 27.28
C ALA A 403 2.80 -6.58 26.40
N CYS A 404 3.67 -6.62 25.38
CA CYS A 404 3.79 -5.53 24.42
C CYS A 404 2.51 -5.31 23.61
N ALA A 405 1.83 -6.38 23.17
CA ALA A 405 0.56 -6.25 22.46
C ALA A 405 -0.54 -5.66 23.35
N ALA A 406 -0.68 -6.14 24.58
CA ALA A 406 -1.64 -5.61 25.55
C ALA A 406 -1.35 -4.14 25.89
N ALA A 407 -0.08 -3.79 26.11
CA ALA A 407 0.34 -2.43 26.39
C ALA A 407 0.12 -1.47 25.22
N HIS A 408 0.33 -1.94 23.98
CA HIS A 408 0.02 -1.15 22.78
C HIS A 408 -1.48 -0.89 22.60
N ALA A 409 -2.33 -1.82 23.05
CA ALA A 409 -3.79 -1.72 22.98
C ALA A 409 -4.41 -1.01 24.20
N GLY A 410 -3.63 -0.70 25.23
CA GLY A 410 -4.14 -0.08 26.46
C GLY A 410 -4.85 -1.06 27.41
N ASP A 411 -4.69 -2.38 27.21
CA ASP A 411 -5.41 -3.41 27.94
C ASP A 411 -4.78 -3.67 29.33
N LEU A 412 -5.23 -2.85 30.28
CA LEU A 412 -4.76 -2.87 31.67
C LEU A 412 -5.13 -4.18 32.40
N ASP A 413 -6.26 -4.78 32.05
CA ASP A 413 -6.75 -6.02 32.67
C ASP A 413 -5.86 -7.20 32.29
N VAL A 414 -5.48 -7.32 31.01
CA VAL A 414 -4.56 -8.36 30.54
C VAL A 414 -3.16 -8.18 31.15
N LEU A 415 -2.67 -6.95 31.24
CA LEU A 415 -1.39 -6.67 31.88
C LEU A 415 -1.41 -7.02 33.38
N GLN A 416 -2.51 -6.73 34.08
CA GLN A 416 -2.70 -7.15 35.47
C GLN A 416 -2.74 -8.68 35.60
N ALA A 417 -3.44 -9.38 34.71
CA ALA A 417 -3.50 -10.83 34.72
C ALA A 417 -2.12 -11.47 34.47
N LEU A 418 -1.32 -10.95 33.53
CA LEU A 418 0.05 -11.41 33.30
C LEU A 418 0.92 -11.25 34.55
N VAL A 419 0.77 -10.10 35.23
CA VAL A 419 1.46 -9.83 36.48
C VAL A 419 1.04 -10.77 37.61
N GLU A 420 -0.26 -11.07 37.74
CA GLU A 420 -0.78 -12.03 38.72
C GLU A 420 -0.24 -13.45 38.46
N LEU A 421 0.06 -13.77 37.20
CA LEU A 421 0.74 -15.01 36.78
C LEU A 421 2.26 -14.98 37.00
N GLY A 422 2.81 -13.91 37.58
CA GLY A 422 4.23 -13.78 37.91
C GLY A 422 5.11 -13.30 36.75
N SER A 423 4.53 -12.78 35.66
CA SER A 423 5.28 -12.29 34.51
C SER A 423 6.10 -11.03 34.82
N ASP A 424 7.33 -11.00 34.34
CA ASP A 424 8.20 -9.82 34.39
C ASP A 424 7.92 -8.90 33.18
N LEU A 425 7.27 -7.75 33.44
CA LEU A 425 6.94 -6.75 32.42
C LEU A 425 8.15 -5.90 32.00
N SER A 426 9.35 -6.17 32.50
CA SER A 426 10.58 -5.52 32.05
C SER A 426 11.23 -6.21 30.84
N GLN A 427 10.78 -7.42 30.49
CA GLN A 427 11.34 -8.19 29.39
C GLN A 427 11.04 -7.58 28.02
N GLU A 428 11.98 -7.77 27.10
CA GLU A 428 11.90 -7.31 25.71
C GLU A 428 11.32 -8.39 24.81
N ASN A 429 10.49 -7.99 23.84
CA ASN A 429 10.04 -8.88 22.78
C ASN A 429 11.13 -9.06 21.70
N PHE A 430 10.83 -9.84 20.65
CA PHE A 430 11.76 -10.11 19.55
C PHE A 430 12.23 -8.89 18.74
N ASN A 431 11.68 -7.70 18.98
CA ASN A 431 12.11 -6.44 18.36
C ASN A 431 12.86 -5.53 19.37
N GLY A 432 13.29 -6.07 20.52
CA GLY A 432 13.91 -5.30 21.61
C GLY A 432 12.92 -4.39 22.36
N GLN A 433 11.61 -4.54 22.15
CA GLN A 433 10.61 -3.63 22.75
C GLN A 433 10.11 -4.17 24.07
N THR A 434 10.15 -3.31 25.09
CA THR A 434 9.43 -3.51 26.36
C THR A 434 7.96 -3.06 26.23
N PRO A 435 7.06 -3.51 27.12
CA PRO A 435 5.68 -3.02 27.20
C PRO A 435 5.58 -1.49 27.32
N LEU A 436 6.59 -0.85 27.92
CA LEU A 436 6.64 0.61 28.04
C LEU A 436 6.85 1.30 26.69
N HIS A 437 7.64 0.74 25.77
CA HIS A 437 7.74 1.24 24.39
C HIS A 437 6.39 1.16 23.68
N ALA A 438 5.69 0.03 23.86
CA ALA A 438 4.42 -0.23 23.22
C ALA A 438 3.31 0.71 23.71
N ALA A 439 3.22 0.92 25.04
CA ALA A 439 2.28 1.85 25.66
C ALA A 439 2.58 3.31 25.30
N ALA A 440 3.86 3.69 25.28
CA ALA A 440 4.28 5.04 24.90
C ALA A 440 3.99 5.34 23.42
N ARG A 441 4.10 4.34 22.53
CA ARG A 441 3.70 4.44 21.12
C ARG A 441 2.17 4.50 20.96
N GLY A 442 1.45 3.68 21.72
CA GLY A 442 -0.02 3.56 21.67
C GLY A 442 -0.78 4.73 22.27
N GLY A 443 -0.16 5.52 23.14
CA GLY A 443 -0.80 6.69 23.76
C GLY A 443 -1.65 6.35 24.99
N HIS A 444 -1.24 5.36 25.79
CA HIS A 444 -2.00 4.90 26.96
C HIS A 444 -1.34 5.31 28.30
N PRO A 445 -1.67 6.50 28.87
CA PRO A 445 -1.02 7.03 30.08
C PRO A 445 -1.29 6.19 31.33
N GLU A 446 -2.45 5.54 31.44
CA GLU A 446 -2.77 4.66 32.58
C GLU A 446 -1.88 3.41 32.59
N VAL A 447 -1.64 2.81 31.41
CA VAL A 447 -0.73 1.69 31.26
C VAL A 447 0.71 2.11 31.55
N VAL A 448 1.15 3.26 31.02
CA VAL A 448 2.48 3.82 31.33
C VAL A 448 2.63 4.01 32.83
N THR A 449 1.65 4.61 33.50
CA THR A 449 1.66 4.82 34.96
C THR A 449 1.80 3.50 35.71
N MET A 450 1.02 2.48 35.33
CA MET A 450 1.11 1.15 35.93
C MET A 450 2.50 0.54 35.74
N LEU A 451 3.04 0.55 34.52
CA LEU A 451 4.37 0.01 34.22
C LEU A 451 5.49 0.72 35.01
N LEU A 452 5.40 2.05 35.13
CA LEU A 452 6.34 2.85 35.93
C LEU A 452 6.25 2.53 37.42
N GLN A 453 5.04 2.37 37.97
CA GLN A 453 4.83 1.95 39.36
C GLN A 453 5.39 0.54 39.65
N ARG A 454 5.45 -0.32 38.62
CA ARG A 454 6.07 -1.65 38.69
C ARG A 454 7.58 -1.63 38.48
N GLY A 455 8.19 -0.46 38.27
CA GLY A 455 9.64 -0.32 38.14
C GLY A 455 10.20 -0.69 36.77
N VAL A 456 9.38 -0.72 35.71
CA VAL A 456 9.88 -0.95 34.35
C VAL A 456 10.83 0.19 33.95
N GLY A 457 12.02 -0.17 33.47
CA GLY A 457 13.06 0.79 33.11
C GLY A 457 12.66 1.71 31.96
N VAL A 458 12.87 3.01 32.14
CA VAL A 458 12.56 4.05 31.14
C VAL A 458 13.68 4.30 30.12
N SER A 459 14.86 3.77 30.38
CA SER A 459 16.07 3.95 29.57
C SER A 459 16.30 2.85 28.53
N ALA A 460 15.41 1.85 28.47
CA ALA A 460 15.50 0.79 27.47
C ALA A 460 15.47 1.36 26.05
N ARG A 461 16.01 0.61 25.10
CA ARG A 461 16.11 0.97 23.68
C ARG A 461 15.72 -0.24 22.86
N ASP A 462 14.85 -0.04 21.87
CA ASP A 462 14.51 -1.10 20.93
C ASP A 462 15.60 -1.34 19.89
N GLU A 463 15.40 -2.32 18.99
CA GLU A 463 16.38 -2.65 17.94
C GLU A 463 16.71 -1.47 17.00
N ASP A 464 15.81 -0.49 16.89
CA ASP A 464 16.02 0.74 16.12
C ASP A 464 16.72 1.85 16.95
N GLY A 465 17.09 1.55 18.20
CA GLY A 465 17.72 2.48 19.14
C GLY A 465 16.76 3.53 19.70
N LEU A 466 15.44 3.32 19.60
CA LEU A 466 14.43 4.28 20.04
C LEU A 466 14.05 4.07 21.50
N SER A 467 13.95 5.15 22.27
CA SER A 467 13.44 5.13 23.64
C SER A 467 11.91 5.18 23.71
N PRO A 468 11.29 4.73 24.83
CA PRO A 468 9.87 4.99 25.07
C PRO A 468 9.53 6.49 25.01
N LEU A 469 10.45 7.36 25.50
CA LEU A 469 10.27 8.81 25.47
C LEU A 469 10.20 9.34 24.04
N LEU A 470 11.10 8.93 23.16
CA LEU A 470 11.11 9.35 21.76
C LEU A 470 9.89 8.81 21.01
N LEU A 471 9.42 7.60 21.32
CA LEU A 471 8.18 7.07 20.76
C LEU A 471 6.95 7.90 21.18
N ALA A 472 6.88 8.34 22.44
CA ALA A 472 5.84 9.26 22.90
C ALA A 472 5.92 10.63 22.20
N VAL A 473 7.12 11.17 21.97
CA VAL A 473 7.34 12.41 21.21
C VAL A 473 6.86 12.29 19.77
N LYS A 474 7.24 11.20 19.07
CA LYS A 474 6.80 10.94 17.69
C LYS A 474 5.28 10.74 17.60
N GLY A 475 4.68 10.17 18.64
CA GLY A 475 3.23 9.99 18.77
C GLY A 475 2.47 11.21 19.27
N ARG A 476 3.16 12.30 19.68
CA ARG A 476 2.59 13.53 20.27
C ARG A 476 1.82 13.32 21.58
N HIS A 477 2.18 12.30 22.34
CA HIS A 477 1.47 11.93 23.57
C HIS A 477 1.98 12.72 24.78
N GLN A 478 1.59 14.00 24.90
CA GLN A 478 2.11 14.96 25.89
C GLN A 478 2.03 14.46 27.34
N ASP A 479 0.93 13.82 27.74
CA ASP A 479 0.76 13.29 29.10
C ASP A 479 1.80 12.20 29.42
N ILE A 480 2.09 11.35 28.43
CA ILE A 480 3.09 10.28 28.55
C ILE A 480 4.51 10.84 28.59
N ILE A 481 4.81 11.86 27.77
CA ILE A 481 6.10 12.55 27.82
C ILE A 481 6.32 13.09 29.24
N GLY A 482 5.31 13.71 29.84
CA GLY A 482 5.34 14.18 31.22
C GLY A 482 5.63 13.05 32.22
N LEU A 483 4.88 11.94 32.14
CA LEU A 483 5.06 10.78 33.02
C LEU A 483 6.47 10.17 32.91
N LEU A 484 6.97 9.97 31.69
CA LEU A 484 8.29 9.40 31.45
C LEU A 484 9.41 10.34 31.92
N ARG A 485 9.29 11.65 31.70
CA ARG A 485 10.25 12.66 32.20
C ARG A 485 10.26 12.72 33.72
N ALA A 486 9.09 12.65 34.36
CA ALA A 486 8.99 12.58 35.83
C ALA A 486 9.63 11.30 36.39
N ALA A 487 9.59 10.20 35.64
CA ALA A 487 10.29 8.95 35.96
C ALA A 487 11.79 8.94 35.58
N GLY A 488 12.34 10.07 35.12
CA GLY A 488 13.77 10.25 34.84
C GLY A 488 14.20 9.91 33.40
N ALA A 489 13.28 9.74 32.45
CA ALA A 489 13.63 9.51 31.06
C ALA A 489 14.30 10.74 30.42
N CYS A 490 15.31 10.51 29.59
CA CYS A 490 15.97 11.54 28.80
C CYS A 490 16.25 11.06 27.37
N LEU A 491 16.27 12.02 26.44
CA LEU A 491 16.72 11.79 25.08
C LEU A 491 18.24 11.61 25.08
N SER A 492 18.72 10.60 24.35
CA SER A 492 20.15 10.34 24.20
C SER A 492 20.78 11.33 23.20
N PRO A 493 22.12 11.47 23.19
CA PRO A 493 22.81 12.25 22.16
C PRO A 493 22.50 11.79 20.74
N GLN A 494 22.32 10.47 20.52
CA GLN A 494 21.96 9.91 19.22
C GLN A 494 20.52 10.29 18.80
N GLU A 495 19.58 10.31 19.75
CA GLU A 495 18.20 10.75 19.49
C GLU A 495 18.11 12.27 19.21
N LEU A 496 19.13 13.02 19.63
CA LEU A 496 19.23 14.47 19.45
C LEU A 496 20.04 14.89 18.21
N GLU A 497 20.74 13.97 17.55
CA GLU A 497 21.65 14.26 16.42
C GLU A 497 20.95 15.03 15.30
N ASP A 498 19.69 14.68 15.00
CA ASP A 498 18.86 15.31 13.97
C ASP A 498 17.74 16.21 14.53
N ALA A 499 17.70 16.44 15.85
CA ALA A 499 16.60 17.17 16.48
C ALA A 499 16.44 18.60 15.93
N GLY A 500 17.53 19.30 15.61
CA GLY A 500 17.46 20.66 15.04
C GLY A 500 16.77 20.71 13.68
N THR A 501 17.06 19.74 12.82
CA THR A 501 16.41 19.62 11.51
C THR A 501 14.92 19.32 11.66
N GLU A 502 14.56 18.40 12.56
CA GLU A 502 13.18 18.05 12.83
C GLU A 502 12.39 19.23 13.45
N LEU A 503 12.98 19.96 14.40
CA LEU A 503 12.38 21.14 15.01
C LEU A 503 12.16 22.26 13.98
N CYS A 504 13.13 22.52 13.09
CA CYS A 504 12.96 23.45 11.96
C CYS A 504 11.83 23.03 11.02
N ARG A 505 11.73 21.73 10.72
CA ARG A 505 10.64 21.17 9.91
C ARG A 505 9.28 21.39 10.57
N LEU A 506 9.15 21.14 11.87
CA LEU A 506 7.92 21.37 12.63
C LEU A 506 7.53 22.86 12.65
N ALA A 507 8.50 23.74 12.89
CA ALA A 507 8.30 25.19 12.85
C ALA A 507 7.82 25.68 11.49
N SER A 508 8.43 25.22 10.39
CA SER A 508 8.02 25.60 9.03
C SER A 508 6.58 25.23 8.66
N ARG A 509 5.99 24.25 9.38
CA ARG A 509 4.62 23.79 9.20
C ARG A 509 3.65 24.36 10.23
N ALA A 510 4.11 25.27 11.09
CA ALA A 510 3.37 25.79 12.24
C ALA A 510 2.84 24.68 13.18
N ASP A 511 3.58 23.57 13.30
CA ASP A 511 3.20 22.41 14.12
C ASP A 511 3.58 22.62 15.60
N LEU A 512 2.78 23.43 16.29
CA LEU A 512 3.01 23.81 17.69
C LEU A 512 3.01 22.60 18.63
N GLU A 513 2.13 21.63 18.39
CA GLU A 513 1.99 20.43 19.22
C GLU A 513 3.23 19.53 19.13
N GLY A 514 3.80 19.39 17.92
CA GLY A 514 5.07 18.68 17.72
C GLY A 514 6.23 19.39 18.42
N LEU A 515 6.34 20.72 18.27
CA LEU A 515 7.36 21.52 18.95
C LEU A 515 7.26 21.41 20.47
N GLN A 516 6.04 21.47 21.02
CA GLN A 516 5.78 21.29 22.45
C GLN A 516 6.20 19.90 22.93
N SER A 517 5.92 18.84 22.16
CA SER A 517 6.28 17.48 22.52
C SER A 517 7.81 17.31 22.63
N TRP A 518 8.56 17.82 21.66
CA TRP A 518 10.02 17.81 21.70
C TRP A 518 10.59 18.65 22.86
N TRP A 519 10.04 19.85 23.06
CA TRP A 519 10.45 20.72 24.16
C TRP A 519 10.18 20.08 25.54
N GLN A 520 9.01 19.48 25.73
CA GLN A 520 8.63 18.78 26.96
C GLN A 520 9.53 17.58 27.23
N ALA A 521 9.98 16.88 26.17
CA ALA A 521 10.96 15.79 26.28
C ALA A 521 12.38 16.26 26.61
N GLY A 522 12.63 17.58 26.62
CA GLY A 522 13.90 18.19 27.00
C GLY A 522 14.80 18.58 25.83
N ALA A 523 14.28 18.64 24.60
CA ALA A 523 15.03 19.14 23.45
C ALA A 523 15.14 20.67 23.47
N ASP A 524 16.30 21.18 23.02
CA ASP A 524 16.55 22.61 22.89
C ASP A 524 16.00 23.15 21.57
N LEU A 525 14.97 24.02 21.62
CA LEU A 525 14.38 24.64 20.44
C LEU A 525 15.34 25.61 19.70
N ALA A 526 16.44 25.99 20.34
CA ALA A 526 17.49 26.81 19.73
C ALA A 526 18.53 25.98 18.97
N CYS A 527 18.49 24.65 19.03
CA CYS A 527 19.48 23.84 18.34
C CYS A 527 19.38 24.05 16.81
N PRO A 528 20.51 24.24 16.13
CA PRO A 528 20.51 24.50 14.69
C PRO A 528 20.22 23.20 13.92
N GLY A 529 19.39 23.31 12.87
CA GLY A 529 19.27 22.28 11.85
C GLY A 529 20.44 22.28 10.87
N TYR A 530 20.38 21.42 9.85
CA TYR A 530 21.46 21.26 8.86
C TYR A 530 21.83 22.54 8.08
N ASP A 531 20.93 23.51 7.98
CA ASP A 531 21.14 24.80 7.30
C ASP A 531 21.62 25.91 8.25
N GLY A 532 21.91 25.57 9.51
CA GLY A 532 22.36 26.49 10.55
C GLY A 532 21.24 27.33 11.17
N ARG A 533 19.98 27.19 10.74
CA ARG A 533 18.83 27.88 11.34
C ARG A 533 18.26 27.08 12.50
N SER A 534 17.68 27.75 13.49
CA SER A 534 16.93 27.12 14.57
C SER A 534 15.42 27.23 14.32
N ALA A 535 14.65 26.38 14.99
CA ALA A 535 13.19 26.40 14.89
C ALA A 535 12.59 27.75 15.30
N LEU A 536 13.21 28.43 16.27
CA LEU A 536 12.83 29.78 16.69
C LEU A 536 12.97 30.81 15.56
N LEU A 537 14.03 30.71 14.73
CA LEU A 537 14.21 31.59 13.57
C LEU A 537 13.20 31.27 12.46
N VAL A 538 12.98 29.98 12.19
CA VAL A 538 12.04 29.54 11.15
C VAL A 538 10.60 29.95 11.47
N ALA A 539 10.20 29.96 12.75
CA ALA A 539 8.86 30.37 13.18
C ALA A 539 8.59 31.88 13.05
N THR A 540 9.60 32.70 12.78
CA THR A 540 9.48 34.17 12.63
C THR A 540 9.44 34.66 11.17
N LEU A 541 9.61 33.75 10.21
CA LEU A 541 9.52 33.98 8.77
C LEU A 541 8.13 33.58 8.27
#